data_AF-A0A7X9EFJ8-F1
#
_entry.id   AF-A0A7X9EFJ8-F1
#
_cell.length_a   1.000
_cell.length_b   1.000
_cell.length_c   1.000
_cell.angle_alpha   90.00
_cell.angle_beta   90.00
_cell.angle_gamma   90.00
#
_symmetry.space_group_name_H-M   'P 1'
#
loop_
_entity.id
_entity.type
_entity.pdbx_description
1 polymer ?
#
loop_
_entity_poly.entity_id
_entity_poly.type
_entity_poly.pdbx_seq_one_letter_code
_entity_poly.pdbx_strand_id
1 'polypeptide(L)'
;MEPVRLLATLFPLALASGVNLYATILVTGFSIKMGWIQKVPAGLEVFASTPILVITAIFYLLEFFADKIQIVDTVWDTIHTIIRPLGISFLTLAALYEYNPMIGIIAALSAGSVSFISHTAKAGTRFSLNVLSPAENVKNIGISVTEDLLVGGFSFLALKYPYLTATVALVLFILILIFLPLLFRWLFFTISALFFRFASLVKKREENEIPKGEYLALLEHPKIIVSLKCKPKGVPSAKGKIGYLLLLEDKICFVYSRFFGLIKRVWSLSTEEINAVYFRKRPLVDILEIHYLNSKGKPKISRFIALKNRSLLLQKIESALKK
;
A
#
# COMPACT_ATOMS: atom_id res chain seq x y z
N MET A 1 1.37 -10.34 -37.52
CA MET A 1 1.04 -9.14 -36.69
C MET A 1 0.04 -9.45 -35.57
N GLU A 2 -0.81 -10.47 -35.71
CA GLU A 2 -1.78 -10.87 -34.66
C GLU A 2 -1.16 -11.27 -33.29
N PRO A 3 -0.05 -12.02 -33.18
CA PRO A 3 0.50 -12.39 -31.88
C PRO A 3 0.92 -11.18 -31.03
N VAL A 4 1.52 -10.17 -31.69
CA VAL A 4 1.97 -8.93 -31.04
C VAL A 4 0.78 -8.13 -30.55
N ARG A 5 -0.31 -8.07 -31.33
CA ARG A 5 -1.54 -7.38 -30.95
C ARG A 5 -2.23 -8.07 -29.75
N LEU A 6 -2.26 -9.40 -29.74
CA LEU A 6 -2.78 -10.18 -28.61
C LEU A 6 -1.96 -9.94 -27.34
N LEU A 7 -0.62 -10.00 -27.42
CA LEU A 7 0.26 -9.69 -26.28
C LEU A 7 0.10 -8.24 -25.80
N ALA A 8 -0.03 -7.28 -26.72
CA ALA A 8 -0.31 -5.88 -26.39
C ALA A 8 -1.69 -5.68 -25.71
N THR A 9 -2.64 -6.59 -25.95
CA THR A 9 -3.93 -6.61 -25.27
C THR A 9 -3.82 -7.26 -23.89
N LEU A 10 -3.14 -8.40 -23.80
CA LEU A 10 -3.02 -9.21 -22.59
C LEU A 10 -2.19 -8.53 -21.50
N PHE A 11 -1.15 -7.76 -21.85
CA PHE A 11 -0.30 -7.10 -20.87
C PHE A 11 -1.05 -6.06 -20.00
N PRO A 12 -1.83 -5.11 -20.56
CA PRO A 12 -2.73 -4.27 -19.79
C PRO A 12 -3.75 -5.03 -18.94
N LEU A 13 -4.35 -6.10 -19.49
CA LEU A 13 -5.31 -6.93 -18.77
C LEU A 13 -4.66 -7.63 -17.58
N ALA A 14 -3.39 -8.04 -17.70
CA ALA A 14 -2.61 -8.58 -16.58
C ALA A 14 -2.30 -7.54 -15.50
N LEU A 15 -2.09 -6.28 -15.89
CA LEU A 15 -1.93 -5.20 -14.92
C LEU A 15 -3.25 -4.92 -14.19
N ALA A 16 -4.37 -4.88 -14.93
CA ALA A 16 -5.71 -4.63 -14.42
C ALA A 16 -6.20 -5.74 -13.47
N SER A 17 -5.93 -7.00 -13.83
CA SER A 17 -6.36 -8.17 -13.05
C SER A 17 -5.73 -8.25 -11.66
N GLY A 18 -4.55 -7.65 -11.48
CA GLY A 18 -3.94 -7.48 -10.16
C GLY A 18 -4.77 -6.58 -9.23
N VAL A 19 -5.50 -5.61 -9.78
CA VAL A 19 -6.37 -4.69 -9.02
C VAL A 19 -7.77 -5.28 -8.83
N ASN A 20 -8.36 -5.84 -9.88
CA ASN A 20 -9.63 -6.57 -9.85
C ASN A 20 -9.74 -7.54 -11.05
N LEU A 21 -9.53 -8.83 -10.81
CA LEU A 21 -9.58 -9.88 -11.85
C LEU A 21 -10.98 -10.01 -12.44
N TYR A 22 -12.01 -9.98 -11.61
CA TYR A 22 -13.38 -10.24 -12.03
C TYR A 22 -13.93 -9.11 -12.90
N ALA A 23 -13.68 -7.85 -12.53
CA ALA A 23 -14.00 -6.69 -13.36
C ALA A 23 -13.25 -6.74 -14.70
N THR A 24 -11.97 -7.13 -14.70
CA THR A 24 -11.16 -7.27 -15.92
C THR A 24 -11.80 -8.27 -16.89
N ILE A 25 -12.16 -9.46 -16.40
CA ILE A 25 -12.79 -10.50 -17.23
C ILE A 25 -14.18 -10.08 -17.68
N LEU A 26 -15.00 -9.54 -16.75
CA LEU A 26 -16.38 -9.17 -17.01
C LEU A 26 -16.46 -8.07 -18.09
N VAL A 27 -15.67 -7.00 -17.97
CA VAL A 27 -15.65 -5.94 -18.99
C VAL A 27 -15.10 -6.47 -20.31
N THR A 28 -14.06 -7.30 -20.27
CA THR A 28 -13.47 -7.88 -21.49
C THR A 28 -14.50 -8.71 -22.24
N GLY A 29 -15.10 -9.69 -21.56
CA GLY A 29 -16.09 -10.58 -22.16
C GLY A 29 -17.38 -9.89 -22.57
N PHE A 30 -17.86 -8.93 -21.76
CA PHE A 30 -19.07 -8.18 -22.09
C PHE A 30 -18.86 -7.30 -23.33
N SER A 31 -17.70 -6.66 -23.45
CA SER A 31 -17.36 -5.83 -24.62
C SER A 31 -17.28 -6.64 -25.91
N ILE A 32 -16.78 -7.87 -25.82
CA ILE A 32 -16.74 -8.83 -26.94
C ILE A 32 -18.17 -9.28 -27.27
N LYS A 33 -18.94 -9.71 -26.27
CA LYS A 33 -20.30 -10.24 -26.45
C LYS A 33 -21.26 -9.20 -27.05
N MET A 34 -21.13 -7.94 -26.66
CA MET A 34 -21.96 -6.84 -27.17
C MET A 34 -21.50 -6.30 -28.53
N GLY A 35 -20.42 -6.83 -29.11
CA GLY A 35 -19.89 -6.38 -30.39
C GLY A 35 -19.32 -4.96 -30.36
N TRP A 36 -18.95 -4.44 -29.19
CA TRP A 36 -18.36 -3.10 -29.05
C TRP A 36 -16.95 -3.02 -29.64
N ILE A 37 -16.31 -4.18 -29.81
CA ILE A 37 -14.98 -4.33 -30.39
C ILE A 37 -15.11 -5.11 -31.70
N GLN A 38 -14.90 -4.45 -32.83
CA GLN A 38 -15.09 -5.04 -34.17
C GLN A 38 -14.05 -6.10 -34.53
N LYS A 39 -12.84 -6.00 -33.97
CA LYS A 39 -11.73 -6.93 -34.24
C LYS A 39 -11.21 -7.46 -32.91
N VAL A 40 -11.79 -8.52 -32.40
CA VAL A 40 -11.32 -9.16 -31.17
C VAL A 40 -10.07 -9.98 -31.50
N PRO A 41 -8.97 -9.85 -30.73
CA PRO A 41 -7.84 -10.76 -30.87
C PRO A 41 -8.28 -12.21 -30.69
N ALA A 42 -7.86 -13.09 -31.61
CA ALA A 42 -8.13 -14.53 -31.53
C ALA A 42 -7.70 -15.07 -30.16
N GLY A 43 -8.53 -15.93 -29.55
CA GLY A 43 -8.30 -16.50 -28.22
C GLY A 43 -8.98 -15.75 -27.05
N LEU A 44 -9.42 -14.50 -27.23
CA LEU A 44 -10.18 -13.78 -26.20
C LEU A 44 -11.70 -14.05 -26.25
N GLU A 45 -12.18 -14.70 -27.30
CA GLU A 45 -13.62 -14.96 -27.53
C GLU A 45 -14.24 -15.80 -26.40
N VAL A 46 -13.44 -16.66 -25.77
CA VAL A 46 -13.88 -17.48 -24.63
C VAL A 46 -14.47 -16.62 -23.51
N PHE A 47 -13.98 -15.39 -23.30
CA PHE A 47 -14.49 -14.48 -22.27
C PHE A 47 -15.95 -14.05 -22.49
N ALA A 48 -16.44 -14.08 -23.74
CA ALA A 48 -17.82 -13.74 -24.05
C ALA A 48 -18.82 -14.86 -23.70
N SER A 49 -18.32 -16.03 -23.28
CA SER A 49 -19.15 -17.16 -22.85
C SER A 49 -20.08 -16.77 -21.70
N THR A 50 -21.39 -17.02 -21.85
CA THR A 50 -22.40 -16.66 -20.85
C THR A 50 -22.09 -17.23 -19.46
N PRO A 51 -21.72 -18.52 -19.30
CA PRO A 51 -21.28 -19.04 -18.00
C PRO A 51 -20.13 -18.26 -17.36
N ILE A 52 -19.11 -17.87 -18.14
CA ILE A 52 -17.96 -17.10 -17.62
C ILE A 52 -18.42 -15.72 -17.17
N LEU A 53 -19.25 -15.03 -17.95
CA LEU A 53 -19.79 -13.73 -17.58
C LEU A 53 -20.65 -13.78 -16.32
N VAL A 54 -21.50 -14.80 -16.16
CA VAL A 54 -22.34 -14.96 -14.97
C VAL A 54 -21.48 -15.22 -13.73
N ILE A 55 -20.53 -16.15 -13.81
CA ILE A 55 -19.64 -16.46 -12.68
C ILE A 55 -18.82 -15.22 -12.30
N THR A 56 -18.18 -14.57 -13.29
CA THR A 56 -17.35 -13.39 -13.02
C THR A 56 -18.17 -12.20 -12.54
N ALA A 57 -19.43 -12.04 -12.96
CA ALA A 57 -20.34 -11.05 -12.40
C ALA A 57 -20.65 -11.32 -10.92
N ILE A 58 -20.94 -12.56 -10.55
CA ILE A 58 -21.18 -12.94 -9.14
C ILE A 58 -19.94 -12.63 -8.29
N PHE A 59 -18.76 -13.08 -8.72
CA PHE A 59 -17.52 -12.82 -7.99
C PHE A 59 -17.15 -11.33 -7.95
N TYR A 60 -17.43 -10.58 -9.02
CA TYR A 60 -17.26 -9.13 -9.00
C TYR A 60 -18.17 -8.47 -7.97
N LEU A 61 -19.45 -8.86 -7.89
CA LEU A 61 -20.36 -8.35 -6.87
C LEU A 61 -19.86 -8.69 -5.46
N LEU A 62 -19.40 -9.93 -5.23
CA LEU A 62 -18.81 -10.33 -3.95
C LEU A 62 -17.60 -9.46 -3.58
N GLU A 63 -16.68 -9.23 -4.53
CA GLU A 63 -15.54 -8.33 -4.33
C GLU A 63 -15.99 -6.90 -4.03
N PHE A 64 -16.92 -6.36 -4.81
CA PHE A 64 -17.44 -5.01 -4.64
C PHE A 64 -18.04 -4.78 -3.25
N PHE A 65 -18.77 -5.76 -2.72
CA PHE A 65 -19.33 -5.70 -1.36
C PHE A 65 -18.27 -5.98 -0.28
N ALA A 66 -17.34 -6.90 -0.52
CA ALA A 66 -16.23 -7.20 0.39
C ALA A 66 -15.38 -5.96 0.66
N ASP A 67 -15.07 -5.17 -0.38
CA ASP A 67 -14.31 -3.93 -0.32
C ASP A 67 -14.92 -2.86 0.62
N LYS A 68 -16.20 -2.99 0.98
CA LYS A 68 -16.88 -2.06 1.89
C LYS A 68 -16.68 -2.41 3.36
N ILE A 69 -16.29 -3.65 3.67
CA ILE A 69 -16.07 -4.12 5.04
C ILE A 69 -14.59 -4.45 5.22
N GLN A 70 -13.85 -3.61 5.95
CA GLN A 70 -12.37 -3.67 6.03
C GLN A 70 -11.79 -5.07 6.37
N ILE A 71 -12.43 -5.83 7.26
CA ILE A 71 -11.95 -7.17 7.62
C ILE A 71 -12.17 -8.14 6.46
N VAL A 72 -13.34 -8.05 5.80
CA VAL A 72 -13.68 -8.89 4.65
C VAL A 72 -12.77 -8.57 3.48
N ASP A 73 -12.55 -7.27 3.18
CA ASP A 73 -11.56 -6.76 2.21
C ASP A 73 -10.17 -7.38 2.43
N THR A 74 -9.68 -7.36 3.67
CA THR A 74 -8.36 -7.93 3.99
C THR A 74 -8.29 -9.45 3.75
N VAL A 75 -9.32 -10.20 4.15
CA VAL A 75 -9.38 -11.65 3.93
C VAL A 75 -9.50 -11.96 2.44
N TRP A 76 -10.34 -11.22 1.72
CA TRP A 76 -10.52 -11.33 0.29
C TRP A 76 -9.21 -11.09 -0.46
N ASP A 77 -8.53 -9.97 -0.22
CA ASP A 77 -7.23 -9.65 -0.83
C ASP A 77 -6.17 -10.72 -0.51
N THR A 78 -6.16 -11.28 0.71
CA THR A 78 -5.22 -12.33 1.09
C THR A 78 -5.40 -13.60 0.25
N ILE A 79 -6.64 -14.05 0.08
CA ILE A 79 -6.96 -15.21 -0.79
C ILE A 79 -6.59 -14.88 -2.25
N HIS A 80 -6.89 -13.65 -2.67
CA HIS A 80 -6.70 -13.21 -4.06
C HIS A 80 -5.27 -12.88 -4.43
N THR A 81 -4.37 -12.80 -3.46
CA THR A 81 -2.92 -12.81 -3.69
C THR A 81 -2.47 -14.04 -4.49
N ILE A 82 -3.18 -15.17 -4.37
CA ILE A 82 -2.93 -16.39 -5.13
C ILE A 82 -3.87 -16.50 -6.35
N ILE A 83 -5.17 -16.25 -6.15
CA ILE A 83 -6.18 -16.47 -7.21
C ILE A 83 -5.92 -15.56 -8.41
N ARG A 84 -5.56 -14.28 -8.22
CA ARG A 84 -5.44 -13.33 -9.34
C ARG A 84 -4.26 -13.64 -10.26
N PRO A 85 -3.03 -13.84 -9.75
CA PRO A 85 -1.90 -14.23 -10.59
C PRO A 85 -2.17 -15.53 -11.35
N LEU A 86 -2.73 -16.56 -10.68
CA LEU A 86 -3.03 -17.83 -11.33
C LEU A 86 -4.13 -17.68 -12.37
N GLY A 87 -5.20 -16.97 -12.03
CA GLY A 87 -6.33 -16.70 -12.92
C GLY A 87 -5.87 -16.08 -14.23
N ILE A 88 -5.15 -14.96 -14.18
CA ILE A 88 -4.70 -14.33 -15.43
C ILE A 88 -3.62 -15.15 -16.17
N SER A 89 -2.80 -15.92 -15.45
CA SER A 89 -1.82 -16.82 -16.08
C SER A 89 -2.52 -17.87 -16.93
N PHE A 90 -3.53 -18.55 -16.37
CA PHE A 90 -4.31 -19.56 -17.08
C PHE A 90 -5.09 -18.96 -18.24
N LEU A 91 -5.64 -17.77 -18.06
CA LEU A 91 -6.33 -17.04 -19.12
C LEU A 91 -5.41 -16.65 -20.27
N THR A 92 -4.20 -16.18 -19.96
CA THR A 92 -3.18 -15.85 -20.96
C THR A 92 -2.72 -17.10 -21.72
N LEU A 93 -2.53 -18.21 -21.00
CA LEU A 93 -2.16 -19.48 -21.60
C LEU A 93 -3.26 -19.99 -22.55
N ALA A 94 -4.53 -19.91 -22.13
CA ALA A 94 -5.67 -20.30 -22.96
C ALA A 94 -5.80 -19.42 -24.21
N ALA A 95 -5.62 -18.10 -24.07
CA ALA A 95 -5.66 -17.17 -25.20
C ALA A 95 -4.53 -17.41 -26.22
N LEU A 96 -3.41 -17.99 -25.77
CA LEU A 96 -2.24 -18.26 -26.60
C LEU A 96 -2.09 -19.74 -26.99
N TYR A 97 -3.10 -20.59 -26.74
CA TYR A 97 -3.01 -22.04 -26.90
C TYR A 97 -2.66 -22.49 -28.32
N GLU A 98 -3.17 -21.80 -29.35
CA GLU A 98 -2.92 -22.11 -30.76
C GLU A 98 -1.57 -21.59 -31.29
N TYR A 99 -0.85 -20.82 -30.48
CA TYR A 99 0.48 -20.31 -30.82
C TYR A 99 1.58 -21.24 -30.29
N ASN A 100 2.84 -20.86 -30.53
CA ASN A 100 3.99 -21.62 -30.03
C ASN A 100 3.87 -21.83 -28.50
N PRO A 101 3.88 -23.10 -28.01
CA PRO A 101 3.70 -23.41 -26.59
C PRO A 101 4.70 -22.71 -25.66
N MET A 102 5.94 -22.51 -26.13
CA MET A 102 6.97 -21.77 -25.38
C MET A 102 6.54 -20.32 -25.15
N ILE A 103 6.00 -19.65 -26.17
CA ILE A 103 5.51 -18.27 -26.08
C ILE A 103 4.32 -18.20 -25.13
N GLY A 104 3.38 -19.14 -25.24
CA GLY A 104 2.21 -19.23 -24.36
C GLY A 104 2.59 -19.35 -22.88
N ILE A 105 3.54 -20.23 -22.55
CA ILE A 105 4.03 -20.42 -21.18
C ILE A 105 4.74 -19.16 -20.66
N ILE A 106 5.65 -18.58 -21.44
CA ILE A 106 6.39 -17.36 -21.04
C ILE A 106 5.41 -16.21 -20.81
N ALA A 107 4.44 -16.02 -21.70
CA ALA A 107 3.43 -14.97 -21.56
C ALA A 107 2.54 -15.21 -20.33
N ALA A 108 2.13 -16.44 -20.07
CA ALA A 108 1.30 -16.80 -18.91
C ALA A 108 2.02 -16.50 -17.59
N LEU A 109 3.27 -16.95 -17.43
CA LEU A 109 4.07 -16.67 -16.24
C LEU A 109 4.33 -15.18 -16.07
N SER A 110 4.56 -14.47 -17.17
CA SER A 110 4.74 -13.01 -17.16
C SER A 110 3.47 -12.29 -16.73
N ALA A 111 2.31 -12.69 -17.24
CA ALA A 111 1.01 -12.12 -16.88
C ALA A 111 0.70 -12.34 -15.38
N GLY A 112 0.93 -13.54 -14.86
CA GLY A 112 0.81 -13.81 -13.42
C GLY A 112 1.71 -12.93 -12.58
N SER A 113 2.97 -12.77 -12.99
CA SER A 113 3.94 -11.91 -12.30
C SER A 113 3.51 -10.44 -12.29
N VAL A 114 3.04 -9.92 -13.43
CA VAL A 114 2.52 -8.55 -13.55
C VAL A 114 1.30 -8.33 -12.65
N SER A 115 0.36 -9.28 -12.66
CA SER A 115 -0.82 -9.24 -11.77
C SER A 115 -0.44 -9.27 -10.30
N PHE A 116 0.54 -10.11 -9.91
CA PHE A 116 1.01 -10.17 -8.53
C PHE A 116 1.65 -8.85 -8.07
N ILE A 117 2.49 -8.25 -8.91
CA ILE A 117 3.13 -6.97 -8.65
C ILE A 117 2.09 -5.85 -8.52
N SER A 118 1.10 -5.82 -9.42
CA SER A 118 -0.02 -4.87 -9.39
C SER A 118 -0.87 -5.02 -8.12
N HIS A 119 -1.22 -6.25 -7.75
CA HIS A 119 -1.94 -6.55 -6.51
C HIS A 119 -1.15 -6.11 -5.27
N THR A 120 0.16 -6.40 -5.25
CA THR A 120 1.05 -5.96 -4.16
C THR A 120 1.08 -4.44 -4.02
N ALA A 121 1.02 -3.71 -5.15
CA ALA A 121 0.93 -2.26 -5.14
C ALA A 121 -0.40 -1.75 -4.54
N LYS A 122 -1.54 -2.38 -4.89
CA LYS A 122 -2.86 -2.10 -4.28
C LYS A 122 -2.84 -2.38 -2.77
N ALA A 123 -2.39 -3.55 -2.34
CA ALA A 123 -2.32 -3.92 -0.94
C ALA A 123 -1.41 -2.96 -0.14
N GLY A 124 -0.24 -2.59 -0.69
CA GLY A 124 0.69 -1.65 -0.08
C GLY A 124 0.13 -0.22 0.07
N THR A 125 -0.65 0.25 -0.90
CA THR A 125 -1.34 1.56 -0.84
C THR A 125 -2.49 1.54 0.16
N ARG A 126 -3.33 0.50 0.17
CA ARG A 126 -4.39 0.31 1.17
C ARG A 126 -3.83 0.26 2.59
N PHE A 127 -2.73 -0.45 2.80
CA PHE A 127 -2.04 -0.47 4.08
C PHE A 127 -1.59 0.92 4.52
N SER A 128 -0.93 1.65 3.62
CA SER A 128 -0.45 3.01 3.88
C SER A 128 -1.62 3.93 4.24
N LEU A 129 -2.74 3.86 3.54
CA LEU A 129 -3.92 4.67 3.85
C LEU A 129 -4.51 4.30 5.22
N ASN A 130 -4.75 3.02 5.46
CA ASN A 130 -5.40 2.54 6.68
C ASN A 130 -4.57 2.78 7.95
N VAL A 131 -3.24 2.64 7.88
CA VAL A 131 -2.36 2.93 9.02
C VAL A 131 -2.12 4.42 9.21
N LEU A 132 -2.00 5.18 8.11
CA LEU A 132 -1.61 6.58 8.20
C LEU A 132 -2.79 7.54 8.38
N SER A 133 -4.02 7.11 8.13
CA SER A 133 -5.25 7.88 8.31
C SER A 133 -6.42 6.92 8.52
N PRO A 134 -6.73 6.52 9.75
CA PRO A 134 -7.78 5.53 10.02
C PRO A 134 -9.15 6.15 9.77
N ALA A 135 -9.61 6.00 8.52
CA ALA A 135 -10.97 6.11 8.01
C ALA A 135 -11.77 7.40 8.27
N GLU A 136 -12.14 8.07 7.19
CA GLU A 136 -13.57 8.17 6.92
C GLU A 136 -13.87 7.00 5.98
N ASN A 137 -14.74 6.06 6.36
CA ASN A 137 -15.11 4.91 5.51
C ASN A 137 -15.52 5.35 4.09
N VAL A 138 -16.08 6.56 3.96
CA VAL A 138 -16.42 7.22 2.68
C VAL A 138 -15.23 7.29 1.73
N LYS A 139 -14.01 7.58 2.21
CA LYS A 139 -12.80 7.66 1.36
C LYS A 139 -12.40 6.29 0.82
N ASN A 140 -12.52 5.23 1.61
CA ASN A 140 -12.19 3.87 1.17
C ASN A 140 -13.20 3.35 0.14
N ILE A 141 -14.47 3.71 0.30
CA ILE A 141 -15.52 3.42 -0.70
C ILE A 141 -15.23 4.16 -2.01
N GLY A 142 -14.90 5.45 -1.94
CA GLY A 142 -14.56 6.23 -3.13
C GLY A 142 -13.32 5.69 -3.86
N ILE A 143 -12.32 5.23 -3.10
CA ILE A 143 -11.11 4.60 -3.66
C ILE A 143 -11.46 3.28 -4.36
N SER A 144 -12.21 2.37 -3.72
CA SER A 144 -12.58 1.09 -4.36
C SER A 144 -13.41 1.29 -5.63
N VAL A 145 -14.39 2.20 -5.60
CA VAL A 145 -15.19 2.51 -6.80
C VAL A 145 -14.33 3.11 -7.91
N THR A 146 -13.37 3.97 -7.57
CA THR A 146 -12.45 4.55 -8.55
C THR A 146 -11.55 3.47 -9.14
N GLU A 147 -11.04 2.56 -8.32
CA GLU A 147 -10.23 1.42 -8.76
C GLU A 147 -11.02 0.55 -9.76
N ASP A 148 -12.27 0.22 -9.47
CA ASP A 148 -13.13 -0.57 -10.36
C ASP A 148 -13.41 0.12 -11.70
N LEU A 149 -13.72 1.43 -11.67
CA LEU A 149 -13.94 2.21 -12.89
C LEU A 149 -12.67 2.29 -13.73
N LEU A 150 -11.52 2.47 -13.09
CA LEU A 150 -10.22 2.48 -13.76
C LEU A 150 -9.92 1.11 -14.36
N VAL A 151 -10.13 0.00 -13.63
CA VAL A 151 -9.94 -1.36 -14.14
C VAL A 151 -10.84 -1.63 -15.34
N GLY A 152 -12.13 -1.30 -15.24
CA GLY A 152 -13.07 -1.48 -16.33
C GLY A 152 -12.71 -0.67 -17.56
N GLY A 153 -12.49 0.64 -17.40
CA GLY A 153 -12.07 1.53 -18.48
C GLY A 153 -10.75 1.09 -19.13
N PHE A 154 -9.76 0.74 -18.31
CA PHE A 154 -8.45 0.29 -18.79
C PHE A 154 -8.54 -1.04 -19.55
N SER A 155 -9.36 -1.98 -19.07
CA SER A 155 -9.61 -3.27 -19.76
C SER A 155 -10.33 -3.06 -21.10
N PHE A 156 -11.34 -2.20 -21.14
CA PHE A 156 -12.02 -1.84 -22.39
C PHE A 156 -11.05 -1.19 -23.40
N LEU A 157 -10.23 -0.23 -22.94
CA LEU A 157 -9.23 0.42 -23.77
C LEU A 157 -8.13 -0.55 -24.24
N ALA A 158 -7.81 -1.59 -23.47
CA ALA A 158 -6.88 -2.63 -23.89
C ALA A 158 -7.38 -3.38 -25.12
N LEU A 159 -8.68 -3.64 -25.21
CA LEU A 159 -9.30 -4.26 -26.38
C LEU A 159 -9.38 -3.30 -27.57
N LYS A 160 -9.79 -2.05 -27.32
CA LYS A 160 -10.05 -1.07 -28.38
C LYS A 160 -8.78 -0.47 -28.98
N TYR A 161 -7.78 -0.18 -28.14
CA TYR A 161 -6.51 0.44 -28.53
C TYR A 161 -5.31 -0.33 -27.92
N PRO A 162 -5.03 -1.58 -28.34
CA PRO A 162 -4.05 -2.45 -27.68
C PRO A 162 -2.67 -1.84 -27.51
N TYR A 163 -2.11 -1.25 -28.57
CA TYR A 163 -0.76 -0.68 -28.52
C TYR A 163 -0.66 0.53 -27.60
N LEU A 164 -1.65 1.44 -27.66
CA LEU A 164 -1.68 2.63 -26.81
C LEU A 164 -1.80 2.22 -25.33
N THR A 165 -2.74 1.32 -25.03
CA THR A 165 -2.96 0.85 -23.67
C THR A 165 -1.77 0.03 -23.16
N ALA A 166 -1.09 -0.74 -24.01
CA ALA A 166 0.16 -1.43 -23.67
C ALA A 166 1.27 -0.45 -23.28
N THR A 167 1.43 0.66 -24.01
CA THR A 167 2.40 1.71 -23.65
C THR A 167 2.06 2.33 -22.30
N VAL A 168 0.78 2.66 -22.06
CA VAL A 168 0.33 3.18 -20.75
C VAL A 168 0.55 2.16 -19.64
N ALA A 169 0.23 0.88 -19.87
CA ALA A 169 0.47 -0.21 -18.93
C ALA A 169 1.96 -0.34 -18.60
N LEU A 170 2.84 -0.16 -19.58
CA LEU A 170 4.29 -0.25 -19.38
C LEU A 170 4.79 0.88 -18.48
N VAL A 171 4.32 2.11 -18.73
CA VAL A 171 4.64 3.27 -17.87
C VAL A 171 4.13 3.03 -16.45
N LEU A 172 2.88 2.61 -16.28
CA LEU A 172 2.31 2.32 -14.96
C LEU A 172 3.07 1.19 -14.25
N PHE A 173 3.44 0.13 -14.97
CA PHE A 173 4.20 -0.99 -14.43
C PHE A 173 5.59 -0.55 -13.96
N ILE A 174 6.31 0.24 -14.77
CA ILE A 174 7.61 0.81 -14.38
C ILE A 174 7.46 1.70 -13.13
N LEU A 175 6.41 2.54 -13.07
CA LEU A 175 6.14 3.35 -11.88
C LEU A 175 5.91 2.47 -10.66
N ILE A 176 5.11 1.40 -10.78
CA ILE A 176 4.91 0.44 -9.68
C ILE A 176 6.26 -0.11 -9.23
N LEU A 177 7.12 -0.58 -10.14
CA LEU A 177 8.44 -1.11 -9.80
C LEU A 177 9.34 -0.09 -9.09
N ILE A 178 9.31 1.18 -9.51
CA ILE A 178 10.07 2.27 -8.87
C ILE A 178 9.56 2.53 -7.44
N PHE A 179 8.24 2.50 -7.23
CA PHE A 179 7.63 2.75 -5.92
C PHE A 179 7.54 1.50 -5.03
N LEU A 180 7.72 0.30 -5.57
CA LEU A 180 7.60 -0.96 -4.84
C LEU A 180 8.53 -1.06 -3.62
N PRO A 181 9.81 -0.63 -3.66
CA PRO A 181 10.68 -0.63 -2.48
C PRO A 181 10.16 0.27 -1.36
N LEU A 182 9.47 1.37 -1.68
CA LEU A 182 8.84 2.23 -0.69
C LEU A 182 7.68 1.50 -0.01
N LEU A 183 6.88 0.75 -0.78
CA LEU A 183 5.79 -0.08 -0.26
C LEU A 183 6.31 -1.23 0.62
N PHE A 184 7.39 -1.92 0.21
CA PHE A 184 8.02 -2.98 1.00
C PHE A 184 8.53 -2.48 2.36
N ARG A 185 9.08 -1.26 2.45
CA ARG A 185 9.51 -0.67 3.74
C ARG A 185 8.35 -0.46 4.71
N TRP A 186 7.13 -0.31 4.21
CA TRP A 186 5.93 -0.25 5.04
C TRP A 186 5.44 -1.65 5.38
N LEU A 187 5.43 -2.59 4.43
CA LEU A 187 5.05 -3.98 4.66
C LEU A 187 5.90 -4.67 5.75
N PHE A 188 7.22 -4.55 5.69
CA PHE A 188 8.11 -5.10 6.72
C PHE A 188 7.90 -4.46 8.10
N PHE A 189 7.52 -3.18 8.15
CA PHE A 189 7.15 -2.52 9.40
C PHE A 189 5.84 -3.11 9.97
N THR A 190 4.90 -3.51 9.12
CA THR A 190 3.65 -4.18 9.52
C THR A 190 3.86 -5.58 10.03
N ILE A 191 4.66 -6.39 9.33
CA ILE A 191 5.01 -7.74 9.78
C ILE A 191 5.70 -7.66 11.14
N SER A 192 6.62 -6.70 11.29
CA SER A 192 7.20 -6.38 12.59
C SER A 192 6.12 -5.97 13.59
N ALA A 193 5.17 -5.11 13.22
CA ALA A 193 4.11 -4.66 14.12
C ALA A 193 3.16 -5.77 14.58
N LEU A 194 2.84 -6.73 13.71
CA LEU A 194 2.08 -7.93 14.04
C LEU A 194 2.86 -8.80 15.03
N PHE A 195 4.13 -9.10 14.75
CA PHE A 195 4.98 -9.86 15.67
C PHE A 195 5.10 -9.17 17.03
N PHE A 196 5.32 -7.84 17.05
CA PHE A 196 5.43 -7.06 18.27
C PHE A 196 4.10 -6.85 18.98
N ARG A 197 2.95 -7.00 18.32
CA ARG A 197 1.63 -7.07 18.97
C ARG A 197 1.55 -8.32 19.84
N PHE A 198 1.90 -9.48 19.29
CA PHE A 198 1.95 -10.73 20.06
C PHE A 198 3.00 -10.66 21.16
N ALA A 199 4.22 -10.21 20.86
CA ALA A 199 5.26 -10.04 21.89
C ALA A 199 4.85 -9.05 22.99
N SER A 200 4.05 -8.01 22.68
CA SER A 200 3.56 -7.05 23.68
C SER A 200 2.53 -7.60 24.66
N LEU A 201 1.86 -8.72 24.31
CA LEU A 201 0.99 -9.44 25.25
C LEU A 201 1.83 -10.17 26.31
N VAL A 202 3.04 -10.58 25.96
CA VAL A 202 3.96 -11.30 26.84
C VAL A 202 4.84 -10.33 27.65
N LYS A 203 5.38 -9.28 27.02
CA LYS A 203 6.27 -8.32 27.68
C LYS A 203 6.09 -6.92 27.11
N LYS A 204 5.64 -5.98 27.94
CA LYS A 204 5.67 -4.54 27.63
C LYS A 204 7.04 -3.96 28.01
N ARG A 205 7.54 -3.03 27.21
CA ARG A 205 8.85 -2.40 27.43
C ARG A 205 8.67 -1.10 28.21
N GLU A 206 9.29 -1.05 29.39
CA GLU A 206 9.26 0.12 30.28
C GLU A 206 10.56 0.92 30.27
N GLU A 207 11.66 0.27 29.89
CA GLU A 207 12.99 0.85 29.78
C GLU A 207 13.18 1.64 28.49
N ASN A 208 13.93 2.73 28.61
CA ASN A 208 14.30 3.61 27.50
C ASN A 208 15.14 2.87 26.46
N GLU A 209 14.83 3.07 25.19
CA GLU A 209 15.63 2.51 24.10
C GLU A 209 16.84 3.40 23.83
N ILE A 210 18.03 2.86 24.07
CA ILE A 210 19.28 3.61 23.90
C ILE A 210 19.46 3.96 22.40
N PRO A 211 19.49 5.26 22.04
CA PRO A 211 19.81 5.68 20.68
C PRO A 211 21.25 5.29 20.35
N LYS A 212 21.54 5.00 19.08
CA LYS A 212 22.94 4.79 18.64
C LYS A 212 23.78 6.03 19.00
N GLY A 213 25.05 5.83 19.36
CA GLY A 213 25.97 6.90 19.77
C GLY A 213 26.04 8.07 18.77
N GLU A 214 25.99 7.76 17.47
CA GLU A 214 25.93 8.76 16.38
C GLU A 214 24.73 9.73 16.49
N TYR A 215 23.60 9.29 17.05
CA TYR A 215 22.44 10.15 17.28
C TYR A 215 22.57 10.97 18.57
N LEU A 216 23.23 10.41 19.59
CA LEU A 216 23.49 11.12 20.84
C LEU A 216 24.48 12.27 20.62
N ALA A 217 25.46 12.09 19.74
CA ALA A 217 26.41 13.13 19.36
C ALA A 217 25.75 14.38 18.76
N LEU A 218 24.53 14.26 18.23
CA LEU A 218 23.79 15.40 17.67
C LEU A 218 23.09 16.26 18.73
N LEU A 219 23.09 15.83 20.00
CA LEU A 219 22.20 16.38 21.02
C LEU A 219 22.90 17.17 22.13
N GLU A 220 24.19 17.50 21.98
CA GLU A 220 24.92 18.36 22.94
C GLU A 220 24.75 17.92 24.42
N HIS A 221 24.93 16.63 24.71
CA HIS A 221 24.81 16.04 26.06
C HIS A 221 23.45 16.23 26.75
N PRO A 222 22.36 15.72 26.18
CA PRO A 222 21.03 15.93 26.75
C PRO A 222 20.75 14.95 27.90
N LYS A 223 20.02 15.39 28.91
CA LYS A 223 19.40 14.48 29.89
C LYS A 223 18.12 13.91 29.28
N ILE A 224 18.19 12.66 28.81
CA ILE A 224 17.07 11.98 28.14
C ILE A 224 16.11 11.43 29.19
N ILE A 225 14.88 11.94 29.22
CA ILE A 225 13.83 11.47 30.12
C ILE A 225 13.19 10.20 29.55
N VAL A 226 12.79 10.25 28.28
CA VAL A 226 12.18 9.10 27.58
C VAL A 226 12.79 8.96 26.19
N SER A 227 13.09 7.72 25.78
CA SER A 227 13.50 7.42 24.40
C SER A 227 12.81 6.17 23.85
N LEU A 228 12.30 6.27 22.62
CA LEU A 228 11.69 5.13 21.94
C LEU A 228 11.87 5.21 20.42
N LYS A 229 12.03 4.06 19.79
CA LYS A 229 12.06 3.94 18.33
C LYS A 229 10.64 4.01 17.76
N CYS A 230 10.45 4.90 16.79
CA CYS A 230 9.16 5.09 16.13
C CYS A 230 9.34 5.54 14.67
N LYS A 231 8.21 5.64 13.96
CA LYS A 231 8.14 6.14 12.59
C LYS A 231 7.32 7.44 12.57
N PRO A 232 7.87 8.57 12.09
CA PRO A 232 7.18 9.84 12.07
C PRO A 232 6.34 10.00 10.80
N LYS A 233 5.27 10.79 10.90
CA LYS A 233 4.49 11.34 9.79
C LYS A 233 4.22 12.82 10.08
N GLY A 234 4.34 13.68 9.08
CA GLY A 234 4.15 15.12 9.25
C GLY A 234 5.39 15.89 9.72
N VAL A 235 6.41 15.19 10.22
CA VAL A 235 7.72 15.78 10.54
C VAL A 235 8.45 16.17 9.24
N PRO A 236 8.82 17.45 9.05
CA PRO A 236 9.57 17.91 7.88
C PRO A 236 10.85 17.10 7.69
N SER A 237 11.19 16.76 6.44
CA SER A 237 12.43 16.04 6.08
C SER A 237 12.60 14.61 6.65
N ALA A 238 11.70 14.11 7.50
CA ALA A 238 11.77 12.79 8.13
C ALA A 238 10.79 11.75 7.53
N LYS A 239 10.12 12.08 6.41
CA LYS A 239 9.06 11.33 5.71
C LYS A 239 9.15 9.79 5.87
N GLY A 240 8.51 9.23 6.91
CA GLY A 240 8.44 7.78 7.14
C GLY A 240 9.78 7.09 7.43
N LYS A 241 10.82 7.81 7.88
CA LYS A 241 12.11 7.22 8.29
C LYS A 241 12.02 6.71 9.72
N ILE A 242 12.53 5.52 9.97
CA ILE A 242 12.59 5.00 11.35
C ILE A 242 13.69 5.76 12.09
N GLY A 243 13.37 6.24 13.29
CA GLY A 243 14.27 7.00 14.15
C GLY A 243 13.88 6.86 15.62
N TYR A 244 14.46 7.70 16.47
CA TYR A 244 14.15 7.73 17.90
C TYR A 244 13.46 9.04 18.24
N LEU A 245 12.33 8.94 18.93
CA LEU A 245 11.69 10.05 19.60
C LEU A 245 12.26 10.14 21.01
N LEU A 246 12.67 11.34 21.40
CA LEU A 246 13.37 11.66 22.63
C LEU A 246 12.63 12.79 23.32
N LEU A 247 12.24 12.58 24.57
CA LEU A 247 11.77 13.63 25.44
C LEU A 247 12.95 14.10 26.32
N LEU A 248 13.26 15.39 26.21
CA LEU A 248 14.23 16.08 27.05
C LEU A 248 13.46 16.97 28.05
N GLU A 249 14.17 17.67 28.93
CA GLU A 249 13.55 18.52 29.97
C GLU A 249 12.73 19.68 29.38
N ASP A 250 13.24 20.34 28.34
CA ASP A 250 12.67 21.56 27.75
C ASP A 250 12.05 21.35 26.35
N LYS A 251 12.43 20.26 25.66
CA LYS A 251 12.09 20.02 24.25
C LYS A 251 11.86 18.55 23.92
N ILE A 252 11.14 18.32 22.83
CA ILE A 252 11.00 17.01 22.20
C ILE A 252 11.79 16.95 20.91
N CYS A 253 12.57 15.88 20.73
CA CYS A 253 13.46 15.70 19.59
C CYS A 253 13.15 14.38 18.88
N PHE A 254 13.26 14.39 17.55
CA PHE A 254 13.23 13.19 16.73
C PHE A 254 14.52 13.10 15.91
N VAL A 255 15.34 12.10 16.22
CA VAL A 255 16.60 11.83 15.53
C VAL A 255 16.42 10.72 14.51
N TYR A 256 16.91 10.95 13.30
CA TYR A 256 16.76 10.00 12.20
C TYR A 256 17.90 10.08 11.20
N SER A 257 18.00 9.03 10.38
CA SER A 257 18.95 8.99 9.27
C SER A 257 18.27 9.25 7.92
N ARG A 258 18.97 10.00 7.08
CA ARG A 258 18.63 10.35 5.71
C ARG A 258 19.70 9.76 4.79
N PHE A 259 19.32 9.48 3.54
CA PHE A 259 20.20 8.99 2.49
C PHE A 259 21.01 7.74 2.89
N PHE A 260 20.36 6.57 2.88
CA PHE A 260 20.97 5.26 3.24
C PHE A 260 21.64 5.15 4.61
N GLY A 261 21.43 6.11 5.52
CA GLY A 261 22.03 6.05 6.85
C GLY A 261 23.19 7.02 7.05
N LEU A 262 23.66 7.65 5.98
CA LEU A 262 24.87 8.47 5.95
C LEU A 262 24.66 9.85 6.61
N ILE A 263 23.50 10.47 6.39
CA ILE A 263 23.24 11.82 6.90
C ILE A 263 22.35 11.71 8.13
N LYS A 264 22.79 12.21 9.28
CA LYS A 264 21.94 12.28 10.48
C LYS A 264 21.28 13.65 10.58
N ARG A 265 20.04 13.68 11.03
CA ARG A 265 19.28 14.90 11.23
C ARG A 265 18.50 14.80 12.53
N VAL A 266 18.30 15.95 13.15
CA VAL A 266 17.40 16.12 14.28
C VAL A 266 16.26 17.04 13.87
N TRP A 267 15.06 16.68 14.28
CA TRP A 267 13.93 17.60 14.34
C TRP A 267 13.68 17.87 15.82
N SER A 268 13.56 19.13 16.23
CA SER A 268 13.29 19.52 17.61
C SER A 268 12.10 20.46 17.66
N LEU A 269 11.39 20.43 18.79
CA LEU A 269 10.27 21.30 19.10
C LEU A 269 10.30 21.62 20.58
N SER A 270 10.20 22.90 20.94
CA SER A 270 10.12 23.30 22.36
C SER A 270 8.79 22.82 22.95
N THR A 271 8.79 22.43 24.23
CA THR A 271 7.56 22.03 24.92
C THR A 271 6.56 23.17 25.06
N GLU A 272 7.00 24.41 24.93
CA GLU A 272 6.15 25.61 24.91
C GLU A 272 5.37 25.80 23.61
N GLU A 273 5.92 25.33 22.48
CA GLU A 273 5.30 25.45 21.16
C GLU A 273 4.19 24.40 20.91
N ILE A 274 4.01 23.47 21.85
CA ILE A 274 3.05 22.38 21.76
C ILE A 274 1.68 22.87 22.25
N ASN A 275 0.70 22.88 21.35
CA ASN A 275 -0.67 23.26 21.65
C ASN A 275 -1.47 22.12 22.27
N ALA A 276 -1.30 20.90 21.76
CA ALA A 276 -2.04 19.73 22.23
C ALA A 276 -1.32 18.42 21.88
N VAL A 277 -1.55 17.41 22.71
CA VAL A 277 -1.03 16.05 22.49
C VAL A 277 -2.16 15.03 22.65
N TYR A 278 -2.28 14.13 21.68
CA TYR A 278 -3.28 13.07 21.69
C TYR A 278 -2.63 11.70 21.53
N PHE A 279 -2.97 10.76 22.40
CA PHE A 279 -2.60 9.36 22.24
C PHE A 279 -3.75 8.55 21.66
N ARG A 280 -3.50 7.91 20.51
CA ARG A 280 -4.46 7.05 19.83
C ARG A 280 -4.02 5.61 19.88
N LYS A 281 -4.78 4.79 20.60
CA LYS A 281 -4.61 3.34 20.60
C LYS A 281 -5.19 2.75 19.31
N ARG A 282 -4.40 2.01 18.54
CA ARG A 282 -4.88 1.23 17.38
C ARG A 282 -4.64 -0.26 17.58
N PRO A 283 -5.22 -1.18 16.79
CA PRO A 283 -5.01 -2.61 17.02
C PRO A 283 -3.53 -3.05 16.93
N LEU A 284 -2.79 -2.55 15.93
CA LEU A 284 -1.42 -3.01 15.63
C LEU A 284 -0.31 -2.07 16.11
N VAL A 285 -0.60 -0.78 16.22
CA VAL A 285 0.37 0.27 16.58
C VAL A 285 -0.28 1.27 17.53
N ASP A 286 0.52 2.09 18.19
CA ASP A 286 0.05 3.25 18.92
C ASP A 286 0.62 4.51 18.31
N ILE A 287 -0.17 5.59 18.34
CA ILE A 287 0.14 6.83 17.66
C ILE A 287 0.07 7.97 18.68
N LEU A 288 1.15 8.73 18.78
CA LEU A 288 1.19 10.00 19.49
C LEU A 288 1.08 11.13 18.47
N GLU A 289 0.05 11.96 18.58
CA GLU A 289 -0.15 13.14 17.75
C GLU A 289 0.24 14.39 18.54
N ILE A 290 1.16 15.17 17.99
CA ILE A 290 1.61 16.45 18.56
C ILE A 290 1.15 17.56 17.64
N HIS A 291 0.32 18.45 18.17
CA HIS A 291 -0.19 19.64 17.52
C HIS A 291 0.63 20.83 17.97
N TYR A 292 1.19 21.57 17.02
CA TYR A 292 2.08 22.70 17.29
C TYR A 292 1.96 23.75 16.19
N LEU A 293 2.36 24.98 16.51
CA LEU A 293 2.54 26.03 15.51
C LEU A 293 3.96 25.96 14.93
N ASN A 294 4.10 26.07 13.61
CA ASN A 294 5.42 26.22 13.03
C ASN A 294 5.97 27.64 13.24
N SER A 295 7.24 27.86 12.87
CA SER A 295 7.87 29.19 12.89
C SER A 295 7.17 30.28 12.07
N LYS A 296 6.15 29.94 11.27
CA LYS A 296 5.30 30.85 10.50
C LYS A 296 3.89 30.98 11.07
N GLY A 297 3.64 30.51 12.31
CA GLY A 297 2.34 30.55 12.97
C GLY A 297 1.26 29.65 12.35
N LYS A 298 1.62 28.71 11.46
CA LYS A 298 0.66 27.78 10.84
C LYS A 298 0.54 26.50 11.68
N PRO A 299 -0.68 26.00 11.92
CA PRO A 299 -0.89 24.76 12.64
C PRO A 299 -0.30 23.57 11.86
N LYS A 300 0.45 22.73 12.57
CA LYS A 300 1.08 21.51 12.08
C LYS A 300 0.75 20.36 13.01
N ILE A 301 0.69 19.18 12.44
CA ILE A 301 0.47 17.92 13.17
C ILE A 301 1.61 16.98 12.82
N SER A 302 2.37 16.58 13.83
CA SER A 302 3.37 15.52 13.74
C SER A 302 2.86 14.28 14.47
N ARG A 303 2.84 13.15 13.78
CA ARG A 303 2.41 11.86 14.33
C ARG A 303 3.60 10.94 14.48
N PHE A 304 3.76 10.33 15.64
CA PHE A 304 4.79 9.36 15.92
C PHE A 304 4.15 7.99 16.14
N ILE A 305 4.44 7.06 15.23
CA ILE A 305 3.84 5.73 15.19
C ILE A 305 4.83 4.75 15.83
N ALA A 306 4.48 4.19 16.97
CA ALA A 306 5.28 3.18 17.65
C ALA A 306 4.56 1.83 17.70
N LEU A 307 5.35 0.78 17.87
CA LEU A 307 4.86 -0.58 18.03
C LEU A 307 4.28 -0.79 19.43
N LYS A 308 3.39 -1.77 19.57
CA LYS A 308 2.63 -2.03 20.81
C LYS A 308 3.42 -2.40 22.04
N ASN A 309 4.64 -2.89 21.88
CA ASN A 309 5.52 -3.12 23.02
C ASN A 309 6.09 -1.82 23.61
N ARG A 310 5.98 -0.68 22.92
CA ARG A 310 6.49 0.64 23.34
C ARG A 310 5.38 1.59 23.82
N SER A 311 4.16 1.09 24.01
CA SER A 311 3.00 1.90 24.41
C SER A 311 3.23 2.65 25.72
N LEU A 312 3.90 2.02 26.70
CA LEU A 312 4.17 2.63 28.00
C LEU A 312 5.11 3.84 27.87
N LEU A 313 6.13 3.75 27.01
CA LEU A 313 7.03 4.88 26.74
C LEU A 313 6.30 6.03 26.04
N LEU A 314 5.42 5.72 25.07
CA LEU A 314 4.59 6.75 24.44
C LEU A 314 3.63 7.43 25.42
N GLN A 315 3.05 6.67 26.35
CA GLN A 315 2.18 7.21 27.40
C GLN A 315 2.96 8.10 28.37
N LYS A 316 4.19 7.74 28.74
CA LYS A 316 5.08 8.59 29.55
C LYS A 316 5.35 9.94 28.86
N ILE A 317 5.57 9.93 27.53
CA ILE A 317 5.74 11.16 26.76
C ILE A 317 4.44 11.98 26.75
N GLU A 318 3.29 11.35 26.48
CA GLU A 318 2.00 12.04 26.50
C GLU A 318 1.73 12.70 27.85
N SER A 319 1.92 11.99 28.97
CA SER A 319 1.68 12.52 30.31
C SER A 319 2.60 13.68 30.66
N ALA A 320 3.84 13.67 30.18
CA ALA A 320 4.80 14.75 30.42
C ALA A 320 4.52 16.00 29.56
N LEU A 321 3.87 15.84 28.41
CA LEU A 321 3.58 16.93 27.47
C LEU A 321 2.15 17.46 27.58
N LYS A 322 1.23 16.73 28.25
CA LYS A 322 -0.09 17.24 28.59
C LYS A 322 0.06 18.32 29.66
N LYS A 323 -0.09 19.57 29.24
CA LYS A 323 -0.39 20.69 30.13
C LYS A 323 -1.87 20.72 30.47
#